data_AF-W7KUN5-F1
#
_entry.id   AF-W7KUN5-F1
#
_cell.length_a   1.000
_cell.length_b   1.000
_cell.length_c   1.000
_cell.angle_alpha   90.00
_cell.angle_beta   90.00
_cell.angle_gamma   90.00
#
_symmetry.space_group_name_H-M   'P 1'
#
loop_
_entity.id
_entity.type
_entity.pdbx_description
1 polymer ?
#
loop_
_entity_poly.entity_id
_entity_poly.type
_entity_poly.pdbx_seq_one_letter_code
_entity_poly.pdbx_strand_id
1 'polypeptide(L)'
;MGVYVNEGGEIELVKVSDLDDFFLPTGVLIHPRSLKSLKPFYLKLEKYVAFPLFDLRAIRKLVERKGWRAMEYYLGEEFQGGWVVYDCEGCEEKQRLHLEVGEVEDPVEVHLRIYEKGLK
;
A
#
# COMPACT_ATOMS: atom_id res chain seq x y z
N MET A 1 5.85 6.03 -10.06
CA MET A 1 5.93 4.74 -10.81
C MET A 1 5.59 3.59 -9.89
N GLY A 2 4.89 2.55 -10.36
CA GLY A 2 4.67 1.30 -9.64
C GLY A 2 5.13 0.10 -10.46
N VAL A 3 5.83 -0.84 -9.84
CA VAL A 3 6.30 -2.09 -10.46
C VAL A 3 5.68 -3.26 -9.71
N TYR A 4 5.06 -4.14 -10.47
CA TYR A 4 4.35 -5.31 -9.98
C TYR A 4 4.91 -6.57 -10.64
N VAL A 5 5.18 -7.57 -9.81
CA VAL A 5 5.76 -8.84 -10.24
C VAL A 5 4.78 -9.98 -10.02
N ASN A 6 4.88 -11.03 -10.83
CA ASN A 6 4.14 -12.26 -10.62
C ASN A 6 4.77 -13.11 -9.50
N GLU A 7 4.20 -14.28 -9.22
CA GLU A 7 4.71 -15.21 -8.20
C GLU A 7 6.14 -15.69 -8.49
N GLY A 8 6.54 -15.76 -9.76
CA GLY A 8 7.89 -16.09 -10.21
C GLY A 8 8.91 -14.94 -10.06
N GLY A 9 8.46 -13.75 -9.64
CA GLY A 9 9.29 -12.56 -9.51
C GLY A 9 9.53 -11.83 -10.84
N GLU A 10 8.86 -12.23 -11.92
CA GLU A 10 8.97 -11.56 -13.22
C GLU A 10 8.08 -10.32 -13.24
N ILE A 11 8.57 -9.23 -13.86
CA ILE A 11 7.81 -7.99 -13.99
C ILE A 11 6.67 -8.22 -14.98
N GLU A 12 5.43 -8.13 -14.50
CA GLU A 12 4.23 -8.31 -15.31
C GLU A 12 3.52 -6.98 -15.59
N LEU A 13 3.65 -6.00 -14.68
CA LEU A 13 3.02 -4.70 -14.84
C LEU A 13 3.93 -3.58 -14.32
N VAL A 14 4.12 -2.56 -15.17
CA VAL A 14 4.70 -1.28 -14.80
C VAL A 14 3.66 -0.20 -15.01
N LYS A 15 3.27 0.50 -13.94
CA LYS A 15 2.32 1.61 -13.98
C LYS A 15 3.08 2.92 -13.81
N VAL A 16 3.01 3.76 -14.84
CA VAL A 16 3.60 5.10 -14.83
C VAL A 16 2.46 6.11 -14.75
N SER A 17 2.65 7.15 -13.95
CA SER A 17 1.71 8.26 -13.84
C SER A 17 2.53 9.54 -13.96
N ASP A 18 2.18 10.36 -14.94
CA ASP A 18 2.77 11.69 -15.16
C ASP A 18 1.98 12.78 -14.41
N LEU A 19 0.88 12.38 -13.75
CA LEU A 19 0.12 13.25 -12.88
C LEU A 19 0.92 13.44 -11.59
N ASP A 20 1.19 14.71 -11.27
CA ASP A 20 1.81 15.14 -10.03
C ASP A 20 1.04 14.55 -8.83
N ASP A 21 1.76 14.08 -7.80
CA ASP A 21 1.19 13.41 -6.60
C ASP A 21 0.11 14.26 -5.89
N PHE A 22 0.01 15.54 -6.27
CA PHE A 22 -0.99 16.50 -5.82
C PHE A 22 -2.43 16.19 -6.27
N PHE A 23 -2.63 15.58 -7.45
CA PHE A 23 -3.97 15.37 -8.02
C PHE A 23 -4.52 13.96 -7.81
N LEU A 24 -3.65 12.95 -7.89
CA LEU A 24 -4.00 11.55 -7.66
C LEU A 24 -2.82 10.83 -7.01
N PRO A 25 -2.71 10.82 -5.66
CA PRO A 25 -1.60 10.20 -4.92
C PRO A 25 -1.51 8.68 -5.07
N THR A 26 -2.30 8.11 -5.98
CA THR A 26 -2.64 6.69 -6.10
C THR A 26 -2.66 6.25 -7.56
N GLY A 27 -2.22 7.12 -8.49
CA GLY A 27 -2.17 6.83 -9.93
C GLY A 27 -1.37 5.58 -10.27
N VAL A 28 -0.43 5.17 -9.42
CA VAL A 28 0.36 3.95 -9.57
C VAL A 28 -0.21 2.74 -8.84
N LEU A 29 -1.18 2.91 -7.95
CA LEU A 29 -1.83 1.83 -7.21
C LEU A 29 -2.83 1.10 -8.12
N ILE A 30 -2.94 -0.21 -7.95
CA ILE A 30 -3.84 -1.05 -8.74
C ILE A 30 -4.94 -1.63 -7.87
N HIS A 31 -6.01 -2.11 -8.51
CA HIS A 31 -7.12 -2.73 -7.80
C HIS A 31 -6.63 -3.94 -6.97
N PRO A 32 -7.02 -4.09 -5.69
CA PRO A 32 -6.57 -5.19 -4.83
C PRO A 32 -6.83 -6.59 -5.39
N ARG A 33 -7.88 -6.77 -6.20
CA ARG A 33 -8.11 -8.04 -6.93
C ARG A 33 -6.92 -8.47 -7.80
N SER A 34 -6.21 -7.54 -8.43
CA SER A 34 -5.01 -7.84 -9.22
C SER A 34 -3.84 -8.29 -8.34
N LEU A 35 -3.86 -7.92 -7.06
CA LEU A 35 -2.83 -8.31 -6.09
C LEU A 35 -2.96 -9.77 -5.62
N LYS A 36 -3.98 -10.51 -6.09
CA LYS A 36 -4.08 -11.96 -5.90
C LYS A 36 -3.04 -12.73 -6.74
N SER A 37 -2.65 -12.18 -7.88
CA SER A 37 -1.64 -12.77 -8.78
C SER A 37 -0.39 -11.91 -8.93
N LEU A 38 -0.43 -10.67 -8.44
CA LEU A 38 0.67 -9.71 -8.52
C LEU A 38 1.10 -9.24 -7.14
N LYS A 39 2.41 -9.13 -6.93
CA LYS A 39 2.99 -8.50 -5.75
C LYS A 39 3.50 -7.10 -6.12
N PRO A 40 3.18 -6.05 -5.34
CA PRO A 40 3.83 -4.75 -5.51
C PRO A 40 5.29 -4.89 -5.07
N PHE A 41 6.21 -4.74 -6.02
CA PHE A 41 7.64 -4.82 -5.75
C PHE A 41 8.23 -3.45 -5.41
N TYR A 42 7.79 -2.42 -6.13
CA TYR A 42 8.26 -1.05 -5.93
C TYR A 42 7.14 -0.05 -6.18
N LEU A 43 7.01 0.92 -5.30
CA LEU A 43 6.12 2.07 -5.45
C LEU A 43 6.91 3.34 -5.18
N LYS A 44 7.02 4.19 -6.21
CA LYS A 44 7.57 5.55 -6.06
C LYS A 44 6.42 6.51 -5.81
N LEU A 45 6.30 6.94 -4.56
CA LEU A 45 5.39 7.95 -4.04
C LEU A 45 6.26 8.92 -3.23
N GLU A 46 6.32 10.20 -3.60
CA GLU A 46 7.31 11.10 -2.98
C GLU A 46 6.84 11.60 -1.60
N LYS A 47 5.53 11.77 -1.45
CA LYS A 47 4.89 12.38 -0.27
C LYS A 47 4.16 11.38 0.63
N TYR A 48 4.10 10.12 0.21
CA TYR A 48 3.25 9.11 0.83
C TYR A 48 3.93 7.76 0.91
N VAL A 49 3.49 6.97 1.88
CA VAL A 49 3.68 5.51 1.89
C VAL A 49 2.33 4.86 1.68
N ALA A 50 2.26 3.85 0.81
CA ALA A 50 1.06 3.08 0.52
C ALA A 50 1.31 1.58 0.59
N PHE A 51 0.39 0.81 1.16
CA PHE A 51 0.49 -0.65 1.18
C PHE A 51 -0.89 -1.31 1.17
N PRO A 52 -1.02 -2.49 0.55
CA PRO A 52 -2.29 -3.17 0.46
C PRO A 52 -2.59 -3.96 1.72
N LEU A 53 -3.87 -4.07 2.07
CA LEU A 53 -4.38 -4.97 3.09
C LEU A 53 -5.69 -5.60 2.62
N PHE A 54 -5.92 -6.84 3.06
CA PHE A 54 -7.13 -7.60 2.72
C PHE A 54 -8.04 -7.87 3.93
N ASP A 55 -7.64 -7.42 5.14
CA ASP A 55 -8.51 -7.41 6.32
C ASP A 55 -9.07 -5.99 6.55
N LEU A 56 -10.38 -5.85 6.38
CA LEU A 56 -11.10 -4.59 6.58
C LEU A 56 -10.99 -4.08 8.03
N ARG A 57 -10.95 -4.97 9.03
CA ARG A 57 -10.81 -4.58 10.44
C ARG A 57 -9.43 -3.99 10.70
N ALA A 58 -8.38 -4.57 10.10
CA ALA A 58 -7.03 -4.04 10.20
C ALA A 58 -6.92 -2.65 9.55
N ILE A 59 -7.49 -2.48 8.35
CA ILE A 59 -7.54 -1.17 7.68
C ILE A 59 -8.23 -0.13 8.56
N ARG A 60 -9.44 -0.44 9.05
CA ARG A 60 -10.20 0.46 9.92
C ARG A 60 -9.41 0.85 11.16
N LYS A 61 -8.69 -0.11 11.76
CA LYS A 61 -7.86 0.16 12.94
C LYS A 61 -6.69 1.09 12.64
N LEU A 62 -6.02 0.91 11.49
CA LEU A 62 -4.89 1.74 11.09
C LEU A 62 -5.30 3.18 10.76
N VAL A 63 -6.46 3.38 10.12
CA VAL A 63 -6.95 4.72 9.74
C VAL A 63 -7.55 5.52 10.90
N GLU A 64 -7.72 4.94 12.09
CA GLU A 64 -8.00 5.70 13.32
C GLU A 64 -6.85 6.69 13.64
N ARG A 65 -5.65 6.44 13.10
CA ARG A 65 -4.47 7.26 13.33
C ARG A 65 -4.50 8.51 12.45
N LYS A 66 -4.19 9.66 13.05
CA LYS A 66 -4.15 10.94 12.32
C LYS A 66 -3.15 10.89 11.15
N GLY A 67 -3.57 11.36 9.98
CA GLY A 67 -2.74 11.38 8.76
C GLY A 67 -2.73 10.07 7.99
N TRP A 68 -3.49 9.07 8.44
CA TRP A 68 -3.70 7.82 7.71
C TRP A 68 -5.05 7.85 7.01
N ARG A 69 -5.11 7.29 5.81
CA ARG A 69 -6.30 7.19 4.96
C ARG A 69 -6.30 5.84 4.25
N ALA A 70 -7.47 5.40 3.81
CA ALA A 70 -7.58 4.18 3.01
C ALA A 70 -8.43 4.38 1.77
N MET A 71 -8.11 3.59 0.75
CA MET A 71 -9.01 3.34 -0.38
C MET A 71 -9.47 1.90 -0.29
N GLU A 72 -10.75 1.73 0.02
CA GLU A 72 -11.39 0.42 0.12
C GLU A 72 -12.06 0.08 -1.21
N TYR A 73 -11.91 -1.16 -1.66
CA TYR A 73 -12.47 -1.64 -2.91
C TYR A 73 -13.52 -2.72 -2.63
N TYR A 74 -14.68 -2.57 -3.25
CA TYR A 74 -15.83 -3.45 -3.06
C TYR A 74 -16.36 -3.95 -4.40
N LEU A 75 -16.86 -5.20 -4.41
CA LEU A 75 -17.67 -5.74 -5.48
C LEU A 75 -19.08 -5.99 -4.91
N GLY A 76 -20.01 -5.07 -5.19
CA GLY A 76 -21.27 -5.03 -4.45
C GLY A 76 -21.01 -4.71 -2.98
N GLU A 77 -21.45 -5.59 -2.07
CA GLU A 77 -21.22 -5.48 -0.63
C GLU A 77 -19.94 -6.22 -0.16
N GLU A 78 -19.28 -6.96 -1.05
CA GLU A 78 -18.12 -7.79 -0.72
C GLU A 78 -16.82 -6.98 -0.76
N PHE A 79 -16.14 -6.88 0.38
CA PHE A 79 -14.83 -6.23 0.47
C PHE A 79 -13.75 -7.05 -0.26
N GLN A 80 -13.02 -6.40 -1.16
CA GLN A 80 -12.00 -7.04 -2.01
C GLN A 80 -10.56 -6.74 -1.55
N GLY A 81 -10.39 -5.85 -0.57
CA GLY A 81 -9.09 -5.32 -0.16
C GLY A 81 -9.04 -3.81 -0.25
N GLY A 82 -7.96 -3.23 0.26
CA GLY A 82 -7.77 -1.79 0.25
C GLY A 82 -6.31 -1.40 0.31
N TRP A 83 -6.04 -0.15 -0.03
CA TRP A 83 -4.75 0.48 0.14
C TRP A 83 -4.80 1.39 1.34
N VAL A 84 -3.91 1.17 2.31
CA VAL A 84 -3.66 2.10 3.39
C VAL A 84 -2.56 3.06 2.95
N VAL A 85 -2.75 4.35 3.19
CA VAL A 85 -1.83 5.42 2.80
C VAL A 85 -1.62 6.35 3.99
N TYR A 86 -0.39 6.78 4.22
CA TYR A 86 -0.09 7.85 5.17
C TYR A 86 0.96 8.82 4.63
N ASP A 87 0.93 10.05 5.14
CA ASP A 87 1.85 11.12 4.73
C ASP A 87 3.27 10.83 5.25
N CYS A 88 4.25 10.81 4.33
CA CYS A 88 5.66 10.56 4.64
C CYS A 88 6.52 11.00 3.46
N GLU A 89 7.28 12.09 3.62
CA GLU A 89 8.17 12.59 2.57
C GLU A 89 9.52 11.86 2.60
N GLY A 90 10.00 11.42 1.43
CA GLY A 90 11.31 10.76 1.30
C GLY A 90 11.41 9.39 1.98
N CYS A 91 10.28 8.72 2.20
CA CYS A 91 10.20 7.49 3.00
C CYS A 91 10.32 6.19 2.19
N GLU A 92 11.23 6.14 1.21
CA GLU A 92 11.37 4.98 0.31
C GLU A 92 11.67 3.67 1.05
N GLU A 93 12.49 3.72 2.11
CA GLU A 93 12.79 2.53 2.91
C GLU A 93 11.54 2.02 3.65
N LYS A 94 10.74 2.91 4.24
CA LYS A 94 9.48 2.52 4.88
C LYS A 94 8.52 1.94 3.85
N GLN A 95 8.41 2.57 2.70
CA GLN A 95 7.62 2.07 1.58
C GLN A 95 8.02 0.64 1.21
N ARG A 96 9.32 0.36 1.05
CA ARG A 96 9.82 -1.00 0.79
C ARG A 96 9.43 -1.98 1.90
N LEU A 97 9.66 -1.62 3.16
CA LEU A 97 9.36 -2.48 4.31
C LEU A 97 7.87 -2.84 4.39
N HIS A 98 6.97 -1.89 4.11
CA HIS A 98 5.54 -2.16 4.12
C HIS A 98 5.13 -3.14 3.00
N LEU A 99 5.76 -3.11 1.83
CA LEU A 99 5.47 -4.04 0.72
C LEU A 99 6.05 -5.44 0.93
N GLU A 100 7.02 -5.58 1.83
CA GLU A 100 7.62 -6.86 2.21
C GLU A 100 6.81 -7.62 3.26
N VAL A 101 5.84 -6.97 3.91
CA VAL A 101 4.93 -7.63 4.84
C VAL A 101 4.07 -8.63 4.05
N GLY A 102 4.34 -9.92 4.28
CA GLY A 102 3.52 -11.01 3.76
C GLY A 102 2.27 -11.23 4.61
N GLU A 103 1.69 -12.43 4.53
CA GLU A 103 0.61 -12.83 5.42
C GLU A 103 1.14 -13.00 6.85
N VAL A 104 0.57 -12.26 7.79
CA VAL A 104 0.95 -12.25 9.21
C VAL A 104 -0.31 -12.28 10.08
N GLU A 105 -0.19 -12.78 11.30
CA GLU A 105 -1.33 -12.89 12.23
C GLU A 105 -1.88 -11.52 12.66
N ASP A 106 -0.98 -10.57 12.98
CA ASP A 106 -1.35 -9.19 13.33
C ASP A 106 -0.72 -8.18 12.36
N PRO A 107 -1.39 -7.87 11.23
CA PRO A 107 -0.89 -6.89 10.29
C PRO A 107 -0.86 -5.48 10.87
N VAL A 108 -1.72 -5.16 11.84
CA VAL A 108 -1.79 -3.82 12.45
C VAL A 108 -0.50 -3.56 13.22
N GLU A 109 -0.11 -4.48 14.08
CA GLU A 109 1.11 -4.35 14.88
C GLU A 109 2.36 -4.20 13.99
N VAL A 110 2.50 -5.06 12.98
CA VAL A 110 3.67 -5.04 12.09
C VAL A 110 3.79 -3.72 11.34
N HIS A 111 2.70 -3.23 10.76
CA HIS A 111 2.71 -1.96 10.03
C HIS A 111 2.93 -0.74 10.93
N LEU A 112 2.41 -0.76 12.17
CA LEU A 112 2.69 0.30 13.14
C LEU A 112 4.17 0.31 13.56
N ARG A 113 4.78 -0.86 13.78
CA ARG A 113 6.22 -0.96 14.08
C ARG A 113 7.07 -0.38 12.94
N ILE A 114 6.72 -0.64 11.68
CA ILE A 114 7.43 -0.07 10.52
C ILE A 114 7.28 1.45 10.50
N TYR A 115 6.08 1.96 10.75
CA TYR A 115 5.81 3.39 10.81
C TYR A 115 6.65 4.10 11.89
N GLU A 116 6.75 3.49 13.08
CA GLU A 116 7.44 4.05 14.26
C GLU A 116 8.97 3.99 14.16
N LYS A 117 9.55 3.06 13.41
CA LYS A 117 11.01 2.89 13.24
C LYS A 117 11.77 4.13 12.70
N GLY A 118 11.08 5.20 12.33
CA GLY A 118 11.69 6.47 11.89
C GLY A 118 11.23 7.72 12.64
N LEU A 119 10.49 7.61 13.74
CA LEU A 119 10.20 8.73 14.64
C LEU A 119 11.38 8.88 15.62
N LYS A 120 12.34 9.74 15.29
CA LYS A 120 13.36 10.24 16.23
C LYS A 120 13.03 11.66 16.63
#